data_AF-K1SJD1-F1
#
_entry.id   AF-K1SJD1-F1
#
_cell.length_a   1.000
_cell.length_b   1.000
_cell.length_c   1.000
_cell.angle_alpha   90.00
_cell.angle_beta   90.00
_cell.angle_gamma   90.00
#
_symmetry.space_group_name_H-M   'P 1'
#
loop_
_entity.id
_entity.type
_entity.pdbx_description
1 polymer ?
#
loop_
_entity_poly.entity_id
_entity_poly.type
_entity_poly.pdbx_seq_one_letter_code
_entity_poly.pdbx_strand_id
1 'polypeptide(L)'
;MPFLKNTTLRQKFDTALAALKDYWTHLLSSYIVDTEDKKLCRMVNIWNQYQCMVTFNMSRSASYYESGTGRGMGFRDSCQDLLGFVHLIPDSARQRILDIAATQFEDGSAYHQYQPLTKKGNSDIGSGFNDDPLWLIAGTAAYLKETGDFSILDEKVAFDCDTSKAQPLMEHLRRSFNYTTTHLGPHKLPLIGRADWNDCLNLNC
;
A
#
# COMPACT_ATOMS: atom_id res chain seq x y z
N MET A 1 -36.19 -15.26 39.46
CA MET A 1 -34.87 -15.54 38.84
C MET A 1 -34.17 -14.22 38.57
N PRO A 2 -33.19 -13.81 39.39
CA PRO A 2 -32.49 -12.57 39.16
C PRO A 2 -31.50 -12.76 38.01
N PHE A 3 -31.55 -11.84 37.04
CA PHE A 3 -30.51 -11.64 36.04
C PHE A 3 -29.18 -11.36 36.75
N LEU A 4 -28.37 -12.41 36.98
CA LEU A 4 -26.94 -12.25 37.19
C LEU A 4 -26.38 -11.65 35.90
N LYS A 5 -26.35 -10.30 35.82
CA LYS A 5 -25.57 -9.57 34.84
C LYS A 5 -24.15 -10.12 34.97
N ASN A 6 -23.73 -10.88 33.96
CA ASN A 6 -22.55 -11.71 33.95
C ASN A 6 -21.30 -10.82 34.14
N THR A 7 -20.90 -10.59 35.40
CA THR A 7 -19.83 -9.66 35.80
C THR A 7 -18.52 -10.01 35.09
N THR A 8 -18.33 -11.30 34.84
CA THR A 8 -17.24 -11.88 34.07
C THR A 8 -17.21 -11.44 32.60
N LEU A 9 -18.38 -11.27 31.96
CA LEU A 9 -18.48 -10.78 30.58
C LEU A 9 -18.10 -9.30 30.49
N ARG A 10 -18.57 -8.49 31.45
CA ARG A 10 -18.21 -7.07 31.52
C ARG A 10 -16.71 -6.89 31.74
N GLN A 11 -16.13 -7.66 32.67
CA GLN A 11 -14.68 -7.64 32.91
C GLN A 11 -13.89 -8.03 31.66
N LYS A 12 -14.32 -9.08 30.93
CA LYS A 12 -13.68 -9.46 29.67
C LYS A 12 -13.75 -8.36 28.61
N PHE A 13 -14.90 -7.67 28.50
CA PHE A 13 -15.05 -6.54 27.59
C PHE A 13 -14.12 -5.38 27.97
N ASP A 14 -14.11 -4.98 29.24
CA ASP A 14 -13.28 -3.88 29.73
C ASP A 14 -11.78 -4.17 29.51
N THR A 15 -11.34 -5.42 29.76
CA THR A 15 -9.96 -5.87 29.47
C THR A 15 -9.64 -5.79 27.98
N ALA A 16 -10.54 -6.24 27.09
CA ALA A 16 -10.31 -6.19 25.65
C ALA A 16 -10.28 -4.75 25.11
N LEU A 17 -11.15 -3.87 25.64
CA LEU A 17 -11.16 -2.46 25.28
C LEU A 17 -9.90 -1.74 25.75
N ALA A 18 -9.38 -2.07 26.94
CA ALA A 18 -8.11 -1.54 27.43
C ALA A 18 -6.95 -1.96 26.51
N ALA A 19 -6.86 -3.25 26.16
CA ALA A 19 -5.84 -3.74 25.24
C ALA A 19 -5.89 -3.07 23.85
N LEU A 20 -7.09 -2.79 23.33
CA LEU A 20 -7.26 -2.06 22.07
C LEU A 20 -6.77 -0.60 22.17
N LYS A 21 -7.02 0.07 23.30
CA LYS A 21 -6.52 1.43 23.55
C LYS A 21 -5.01 1.44 23.65
N ASP A 22 -4.43 0.46 24.34
CA ASP A 22 -2.98 0.34 24.49
C ASP A 22 -2.30 0.09 23.14
N TYR A 23 -2.90 -0.76 22.30
CA TYR A 23 -2.45 -0.97 20.91
C TYR A 23 -2.37 0.35 20.13
N TRP A 24 -3.46 1.13 20.10
CA TRP A 24 -3.46 2.40 19.36
C TRP A 24 -2.54 3.46 19.98
N THR A 25 -2.44 3.50 21.30
CA THR A 25 -1.54 4.42 22.01
C THR A 25 -0.09 4.14 21.66
N HIS A 26 0.30 2.87 21.62
CA HIS A 26 1.64 2.47 21.23
C HIS A 26 1.90 2.72 19.74
N LEU A 27 0.97 2.32 18.87
CA LEU A 27 1.10 2.48 17.42
C LEU A 27 1.30 3.94 17.01
N LEU A 28 0.53 4.86 17.59
CA LEU A 28 0.58 6.29 17.23
C LEU A 28 1.70 7.07 17.94
N SER A 29 2.63 6.38 18.61
CA SER A 29 3.71 7.02 19.37
C SER A 29 4.96 7.34 18.53
N SER A 30 5.08 6.81 17.31
CA SER A 30 6.26 6.96 16.46
C SER A 30 6.56 8.41 16.06
N TYR A 31 5.53 9.24 15.85
CA TYR A 31 5.70 10.63 15.43
C TYR A 31 4.68 11.53 16.13
N ILE A 32 5.16 12.46 16.95
CA ILE A 32 4.35 13.38 17.75
C ILE A 32 4.92 14.79 17.62
N VAL A 33 4.03 15.77 17.44
CA VAL A 33 4.33 17.20 17.42
C VAL A 33 3.58 17.90 18.55
N ASP A 34 4.30 18.72 19.32
CA ASP A 34 3.72 19.64 20.29
C ASP A 34 4.03 21.09 19.92
N THR A 35 2.99 21.83 19.59
CA THR A 35 3.04 23.24 19.20
C THR A 35 1.82 23.98 19.76
N GLU A 36 1.80 25.30 19.59
CA GLU A 36 0.63 26.11 19.95
C GLU A 36 -0.59 25.80 19.06
N ASP A 37 -0.39 25.37 17.81
CA ASP A 37 -1.49 25.00 16.91
C ASP A 37 -2.07 23.62 17.26
N LYS A 38 -3.14 23.63 18.05
CA LYS A 38 -3.84 22.40 18.45
C LYS A 38 -4.59 21.71 17.30
N LYS A 39 -4.85 22.39 16.17
CA LYS A 39 -5.35 21.74 14.95
C LYS A 39 -4.25 20.91 14.29
N LEU A 40 -3.06 21.48 14.16
CA LEU A 40 -1.89 20.76 13.67
C LEU A 40 -1.60 19.53 14.54
N CYS A 41 -1.50 19.72 15.87
CA CYS A 41 -1.20 18.61 16.78
C CYS A 41 -2.21 17.45 16.66
N ARG A 42 -3.53 17.72 16.61
CA ARG A 42 -4.51 16.62 16.51
C ARG A 42 -4.47 15.90 15.15
N MET A 43 -4.11 16.60 14.07
CA MET A 43 -3.99 15.99 12.75
C MET A 43 -2.75 15.10 12.69
N VAL A 44 -1.59 15.62 13.10
CA VAL A 44 -0.33 14.90 13.09
C VAL A 44 -0.37 13.72 14.07
N ASN A 45 -0.76 13.96 15.32
CA ASN A 45 -0.58 12.98 16.40
C ASN A 45 -1.67 11.90 16.42
N ILE A 46 -2.83 12.12 15.77
CA ILE A 46 -3.98 11.22 15.86
C ILE A 46 -4.61 10.96 14.50
N TRP A 47 -5.33 11.94 13.94
CA TRP A 47 -6.32 11.66 12.90
C TRP A 47 -5.70 11.26 11.56
N ASN A 48 -4.59 11.88 11.16
CA ASN A 48 -3.96 11.55 9.89
C ASN A 48 -3.31 10.16 9.95
N GLN A 49 -2.56 9.86 11.02
CA GLN A 49 -1.94 8.55 11.23
C GLN A 49 -2.98 7.44 11.35
N TYR A 50 -4.08 7.68 12.08
CA TYR A 50 -5.22 6.76 12.14
C TYR A 50 -5.80 6.48 10.75
N GLN A 51 -5.99 7.52 9.93
CA GLN A 51 -6.50 7.37 8.56
C GLN A 51 -5.54 6.59 7.67
N CYS A 52 -4.22 6.80 7.75
CA CYS A 52 -3.22 6.03 7.01
C CYS A 52 -3.27 4.52 7.37
N MET A 53 -3.52 4.19 8.64
CA MET A 53 -3.72 2.79 9.03
C MET A 53 -5.03 2.22 8.48
N VAL A 54 -6.10 3.03 8.40
CA VAL A 54 -7.36 2.60 7.80
C VAL A 54 -7.18 2.35 6.29
N THR A 55 -6.47 3.21 5.56
CA THR A 55 -6.20 2.99 4.12
C THR A 55 -5.27 1.80 3.90
N PHE A 56 -4.27 1.56 4.76
CA PHE A 56 -3.48 0.32 4.70
C PHE A 56 -4.35 -0.95 4.79
N ASN A 57 -5.29 -0.96 5.73
CA ASN A 57 -6.14 -2.11 6.03
C ASN A 57 -7.26 -2.31 5.00
N MET A 58 -7.89 -1.23 4.55
CA MET A 58 -9.09 -1.27 3.72
C MET A 58 -8.81 -0.94 2.26
N SER A 59 -7.67 -0.32 1.95
CA SER A 59 -7.32 0.23 0.64
C SER A 59 -8.46 1.09 0.08
N ARG A 60 -9.08 0.67 -1.02
CA ARG A 60 -10.27 1.28 -1.62
C ARG A 60 -11.46 0.31 -1.69
N SER A 61 -11.48 -0.69 -0.80
CA SER A 61 -12.48 -1.78 -0.85
C SER A 61 -13.87 -1.34 -0.43
N ALA A 62 -14.04 -0.85 0.81
CA ALA A 62 -15.34 -0.59 1.41
C ALA A 62 -15.38 0.75 2.16
N SER A 63 -16.36 1.58 1.84
CA SER A 63 -16.69 2.81 2.54
C SER A 63 -18.18 3.13 2.38
N TYR A 64 -18.64 4.30 2.80
CA TYR A 64 -20.01 4.74 2.50
C TYR A 64 -20.22 5.15 1.03
N TYR A 65 -19.16 5.12 0.22
CA TYR A 65 -19.18 5.40 -1.21
C TYR A 65 -18.66 4.21 -2.04
N GLU A 66 -17.64 3.50 -1.55
CA GLU A 66 -17.10 2.30 -2.18
C GLU A 66 -17.85 1.05 -1.69
N SER A 67 -18.46 0.30 -2.61
CA SER A 67 -19.48 -0.71 -2.30
C SER A 67 -18.95 -2.04 -1.73
N GLY A 68 -17.63 -2.27 -1.67
CA GLY A 68 -17.06 -3.54 -1.21
C GLY A 68 -17.13 -4.70 -2.22
N THR A 69 -17.59 -4.47 -3.45
CA THR A 69 -17.89 -5.54 -4.42
C THR A 69 -17.01 -5.57 -5.66
N GLY A 70 -16.39 -4.45 -6.06
CA GLY A 70 -15.79 -4.32 -7.40
C GLY A 70 -14.32 -3.90 -7.45
N ARG A 71 -13.72 -3.47 -6.34
CA ARG A 71 -12.32 -2.99 -6.33
C ARG A 71 -11.44 -3.85 -5.43
N GLY A 72 -10.42 -4.46 -6.01
CA GLY A 72 -9.19 -4.85 -5.32
C GLY A 72 -8.35 -3.62 -4.93
N MET A 73 -7.13 -3.84 -4.47
CA MET A 73 -6.20 -2.75 -4.18
C MET A 73 -5.47 -2.30 -5.45
N GLY A 74 -5.46 -1.00 -5.73
CA GLY A 74 -4.65 -0.44 -6.81
C GLY A 74 -3.15 -0.66 -6.52
N PHE A 75 -2.37 -0.96 -7.55
CA PHE A 75 -0.91 -1.09 -7.45
C PHE A 75 -0.31 0.23 -6.97
N ARG A 76 -0.57 1.30 -7.73
CA ARG A 76 -0.25 2.68 -7.36
C ARG A 76 -0.79 3.10 -6.00
N ASP A 77 -2.06 2.81 -5.70
CA ASP A 77 -2.67 3.18 -4.42
C ASP A 77 -1.93 2.56 -3.24
N SER A 78 -1.53 1.29 -3.36
CA SER A 78 -0.87 0.58 -2.27
C SER A 78 0.57 1.05 -2.06
N CYS A 79 1.26 1.43 -3.14
CA CYS A 79 2.57 2.07 -3.06
C CYS A 79 2.50 3.47 -2.44
N GLN A 80 1.47 4.26 -2.75
CA GLN A 80 1.26 5.59 -2.16
C GLN A 80 0.84 5.51 -0.70
N ASP A 81 -0.10 4.62 -0.35
CA ASP A 81 -0.55 4.44 1.03
C ASP A 81 0.64 4.09 1.94
N LEU A 82 1.61 3.29 1.44
CA LEU A 82 2.84 2.93 2.16
C LEU A 82 3.62 4.13 2.67
N LEU A 83 3.68 5.22 1.90
CA LEU A 83 4.39 6.44 2.29
C LEU A 83 3.85 7.04 3.60
N GLY A 84 2.58 6.79 3.92
CA GLY A 84 1.90 7.32 5.11
C GLY A 84 1.87 6.38 6.32
N PHE A 85 2.24 5.10 6.19
CA PHE A 85 2.17 4.14 7.30
C PHE A 85 3.48 3.40 7.59
N VAL A 86 4.52 3.58 6.77
CA VAL A 86 5.78 2.82 6.94
C VAL A 86 6.46 3.05 8.29
N HIS A 87 6.34 4.25 8.87
CA HIS A 87 6.84 4.60 10.20
C HIS A 87 6.00 4.03 11.37
N LEU A 88 4.81 3.48 11.06
CA LEU A 88 3.91 2.85 12.04
C LEU A 88 4.10 1.33 12.10
N ILE A 89 4.21 0.69 10.94
CA ILE A 89 4.24 -0.78 10.80
C ILE A 89 5.24 -1.23 9.72
N PRO A 90 6.55 -1.00 9.91
CA PRO A 90 7.57 -1.26 8.89
C PRO A 90 7.59 -2.71 8.39
N ASP A 91 7.39 -3.70 9.26
CA ASP A 91 7.37 -5.12 8.85
C ASP A 91 6.20 -5.42 7.90
N SER A 92 5.03 -4.81 8.17
CA SER A 92 3.86 -4.94 7.30
C SER A 92 4.04 -4.19 5.99
N ALA A 93 4.73 -3.04 6.01
CA ALA A 93 5.12 -2.32 4.81
C ALA A 93 6.07 -3.14 3.94
N ARG A 94 7.06 -3.79 4.54
CA ARG A 94 7.99 -4.72 3.86
C ARG A 94 7.22 -5.81 3.14
N GLN A 95 6.33 -6.51 3.85
CA GLN A 95 5.52 -7.57 3.25
C GLN A 95 4.62 -7.05 2.13
N ARG A 96 4.04 -5.85 2.28
CA ARG A 96 3.20 -5.23 1.25
C ARG A 96 3.99 -4.94 -0.03
N ILE A 97 5.23 -4.45 0.07
CA ILE A 97 6.10 -4.23 -1.11
C ILE A 97 6.30 -5.54 -1.86
N LEU A 98 6.66 -6.61 -1.14
CA LEU A 98 6.92 -7.92 -1.75
C LEU A 98 5.64 -8.51 -2.38
N ASP A 99 4.49 -8.38 -1.72
CA ASP A 99 3.20 -8.85 -2.24
C ASP A 99 2.81 -8.11 -3.54
N ILE A 100 3.02 -6.80 -3.61
CA ILE A 100 2.71 -5.99 -4.80
C ILE A 100 3.69 -6.30 -5.94
N ALA A 101 5.00 -6.30 -5.64
CA ALA A 101 6.04 -6.58 -6.61
C ALA A 101 5.89 -7.98 -7.22
N ALA A 102 5.38 -8.95 -6.45
CA ALA A 102 5.09 -10.30 -6.94
C ALA A 102 4.09 -10.35 -8.10
N THR A 103 3.29 -9.30 -8.28
CA THR A 103 2.31 -9.18 -9.37
C THR A 103 2.86 -8.47 -10.61
N GLN A 104 4.05 -7.89 -10.55
CA GLN A 104 4.66 -7.20 -11.69
C GLN A 104 4.92 -8.19 -12.84
N PHE A 105 4.83 -7.72 -14.08
CA PHE A 105 5.21 -8.49 -15.27
C PHE A 105 6.71 -8.40 -15.53
N GLU A 106 7.22 -9.37 -16.28
CA GLU A 106 8.64 -9.46 -16.61
C GLU A 106 9.16 -8.31 -17.48
N ASP A 107 8.29 -7.59 -18.19
CA ASP A 107 8.68 -6.42 -18.99
C ASP A 107 8.80 -5.13 -18.15
N GLY A 108 8.40 -5.18 -16.88
CA GLY A 108 8.38 -4.06 -15.95
C GLY A 108 7.01 -3.40 -15.77
N SER A 109 6.04 -3.70 -16.64
CA SER A 109 4.66 -3.28 -16.44
C SER A 109 4.04 -3.98 -15.22
N ALA A 110 2.92 -3.45 -14.71
CA ALA A 110 2.22 -4.03 -13.56
C ALA A 110 0.72 -4.17 -13.86
N TYR A 111 0.04 -5.09 -13.16
CA TYR A 111 -1.41 -4.99 -13.08
C TYR A 111 -1.79 -3.68 -12.40
N HIS A 112 -2.80 -2.99 -12.94
CA HIS A 112 -3.29 -1.77 -12.33
C HIS A 112 -3.95 -2.00 -10.97
N GLN A 113 -4.51 -3.20 -10.78
CA GLN A 113 -5.16 -3.63 -9.55
C GLN A 113 -4.76 -5.05 -9.20
N TYR A 114 -4.58 -5.33 -7.91
CA TYR A 114 -4.41 -6.68 -7.37
C TYR A 114 -5.48 -6.98 -6.33
N GLN A 115 -5.85 -8.25 -6.19
CA GLN A 115 -6.85 -8.66 -5.22
C GLN A 115 -6.18 -9.08 -3.90
N PRO A 116 -6.39 -8.37 -2.77
CA PRO A 116 -5.76 -8.69 -1.49
C PRO A 116 -5.92 -10.14 -1.04
N LEU A 117 -7.12 -10.69 -1.24
CA LEU A 117 -7.49 -12.01 -0.74
C LEU A 117 -6.79 -13.14 -1.50
N THR A 118 -6.52 -12.94 -2.79
CA THR A 118 -5.89 -13.96 -3.65
C THR A 118 -4.41 -13.67 -3.92
N LYS A 119 -3.94 -12.45 -3.62
CA LYS A 119 -2.61 -11.93 -3.96
C LYS A 119 -2.26 -12.10 -5.44
N LYS A 120 -3.26 -11.94 -6.31
CA LYS A 120 -3.12 -12.01 -7.78
C LYS A 120 -3.53 -10.69 -8.41
N GLY A 121 -2.93 -10.38 -9.56
CA GLY A 121 -3.36 -9.28 -10.41
C GLY A 121 -4.79 -9.46 -10.93
N ASN A 122 -5.50 -8.36 -11.14
CA ASN A 122 -6.82 -8.36 -11.75
C ASN A 122 -6.68 -8.39 -13.28
N SER A 123 -6.91 -9.55 -13.89
CA SER A 123 -6.85 -9.75 -15.34
C SER A 123 -7.88 -8.95 -16.11
N ASP A 124 -9.03 -8.60 -15.50
CA ASP A 124 -10.12 -7.91 -16.18
C ASP A 124 -9.79 -6.43 -16.43
N ILE A 125 -9.07 -5.81 -15.49
CA ILE A 125 -8.50 -4.47 -15.68
C ILE A 125 -7.17 -4.57 -16.44
N GLY A 126 -6.34 -5.56 -16.12
CA GLY A 126 -5.06 -5.78 -16.78
C GLY A 126 -4.01 -4.70 -16.47
N SER A 127 -3.17 -4.41 -17.46
CA SER A 127 -2.05 -3.45 -17.38
C SER A 127 -2.26 -2.24 -18.31
N GLY A 128 -1.23 -1.40 -18.46
CA GLY A 128 -1.17 -0.31 -19.43
C GLY A 128 -1.36 1.08 -18.83
N PHE A 129 -1.39 1.22 -17.51
CA PHE A 129 -1.30 2.52 -16.83
C PHE A 129 0.17 2.80 -16.58
N ASN A 130 0.77 3.65 -17.40
CA ASN A 130 2.23 3.65 -17.56
C ASN A 130 2.98 4.36 -16.41
N ASP A 131 2.26 4.95 -15.45
CA ASP A 131 2.84 5.45 -14.22
C ASP A 131 2.99 4.37 -13.13
N ASP A 132 2.18 3.31 -13.15
CA ASP A 132 2.16 2.24 -12.15
C ASP A 132 3.57 1.70 -11.81
N PRO A 133 4.44 1.34 -12.79
CA PRO A 133 5.73 0.74 -12.49
C PRO A 133 6.63 1.59 -11.58
N LEU A 134 6.61 2.91 -11.74
CA LEU A 134 7.46 3.81 -10.98
C LEU A 134 7.01 3.96 -9.52
N TRP A 135 5.74 3.69 -9.21
CA TRP A 135 5.24 3.72 -7.83
C TRP A 135 5.88 2.65 -6.95
N LEU A 136 6.27 1.50 -7.51
CA LEU A 136 7.03 0.48 -6.75
C LEU A 136 8.39 1.02 -6.28
N ILE A 137 9.06 1.82 -7.12
CA ILE A 137 10.32 2.47 -6.75
C ILE A 137 10.07 3.49 -5.63
N ALA A 138 9.01 4.29 -5.73
CA ALA A 138 8.66 5.27 -4.70
C ALA A 138 8.40 4.61 -3.33
N GLY A 139 7.59 3.54 -3.30
CA GLY A 139 7.30 2.80 -2.08
C GLY A 139 8.54 2.12 -1.48
N THR A 140 9.35 1.46 -2.32
CA THR A 140 10.57 0.80 -1.85
C THR A 140 11.60 1.80 -1.33
N ALA A 141 11.78 2.93 -2.02
CA ALA A 141 12.70 3.97 -1.56
C ALA A 141 12.27 4.61 -0.24
N ALA A 142 10.97 4.82 -0.01
CA ALA A 142 10.46 5.32 1.26
C ALA A 142 10.68 4.33 2.40
N TYR A 143 10.44 3.04 2.16
CA TYR A 143 10.74 1.99 3.12
C TYR A 143 12.21 1.95 3.51
N LEU A 144 13.12 1.96 2.53
CA LEU A 144 14.56 1.97 2.80
C LEU A 144 15.00 3.18 3.60
N LYS A 145 14.42 4.35 3.34
CA LYS A 145 14.74 5.59 4.07
C LYS A 145 14.26 5.54 5.53
N GLU A 146 13.11 4.92 5.78
CA GLU A 146 12.55 4.79 7.12
C GLU A 146 13.32 3.75 7.96
N THR A 147 13.63 2.59 7.36
CA THR A 147 14.10 1.42 8.12
C THR A 147 15.60 1.16 8.02
N GLY A 148 16.24 1.61 6.95
CA GLY A 148 17.60 1.18 6.60
C GLY A 148 17.72 -0.30 6.23
N ASP A 149 16.61 -1.03 6.05
CA ASP A 149 16.62 -2.46 5.69
C ASP A 149 16.90 -2.66 4.20
N PHE A 150 18.17 -2.55 3.81
CA PHE A 150 18.60 -2.83 2.43
C PHE A 150 18.47 -4.32 2.05
N SER A 151 18.28 -5.23 3.01
CA SER A 151 18.12 -6.67 2.70
C SER A 151 16.88 -6.96 1.88
N ILE A 152 15.85 -6.10 1.94
CA ILE A 152 14.65 -6.22 1.11
C ILE A 152 14.98 -6.25 -0.39
N LEU A 153 16.07 -5.60 -0.81
CA LEU A 153 16.47 -5.52 -2.22
C LEU A 153 16.95 -6.87 -2.78
N ASP A 154 17.39 -7.76 -1.91
CA ASP A 154 17.87 -9.11 -2.25
C ASP A 154 16.78 -10.18 -2.17
N GLU A 155 15.60 -9.84 -1.62
CA GLU A 155 14.46 -10.75 -1.50
C GLU A 155 14.02 -11.29 -2.86
N LYS A 156 13.79 -12.60 -2.93
CA LYS A 156 13.35 -13.27 -4.16
C LYS A 156 11.84 -13.08 -4.33
N VAL A 157 11.46 -12.27 -5.31
CA VAL A 157 10.09 -11.92 -5.63
C VAL A 157 9.71 -12.47 -7.00
N ALA A 158 8.52 -13.06 -7.10
CA ALA A 158 7.99 -13.62 -8.35
C ALA A 158 7.62 -12.53 -9.36
N PHE A 159 7.54 -12.87 -10.65
CA PHE A 159 6.81 -12.06 -11.64
C PHE A 159 5.48 -12.74 -11.97
N ASP A 160 4.40 -11.98 -12.10
CA ASP A 160 3.04 -12.48 -12.37
C ASP A 160 2.64 -13.65 -11.45
N CYS A 161 3.04 -13.57 -10.19
CA CYS A 161 2.88 -14.60 -9.17
C CYS A 161 3.52 -15.97 -9.48
N ASP A 162 4.38 -16.07 -10.51
CA ASP A 162 5.13 -17.27 -10.88
C ASP A 162 6.48 -17.31 -10.15
N THR A 163 6.54 -18.11 -9.09
CA THR A 163 7.75 -18.29 -8.27
C THR A 163 8.94 -18.87 -9.04
N SER A 164 8.72 -19.55 -10.17
CA SER A 164 9.82 -20.05 -11.00
C SER A 164 10.63 -18.94 -11.68
N LYS A 165 10.02 -17.75 -11.79
CA LYS A 165 10.62 -16.55 -12.38
C LYS A 165 11.23 -15.62 -11.34
N ALA A 166 11.29 -16.04 -10.08
CA ALA A 166 11.62 -15.13 -9.00
C ALA A 166 13.03 -14.50 -9.12
N GLN A 167 13.09 -13.18 -8.99
CA GLN A 167 14.32 -12.39 -9.03
C GLN A 167 14.45 -11.52 -7.77
N PRO A 168 15.65 -11.01 -7.44
CA PRO A 168 15.79 -10.03 -6.36
C PRO A 168 14.87 -8.83 -6.59
N LEU A 169 14.27 -8.25 -5.54
CA LEU A 169 13.44 -7.05 -5.65
C LEU A 169 14.15 -5.91 -6.41
N MET A 170 15.47 -5.78 -6.29
CA MET A 170 16.25 -4.83 -7.08
C MET A 170 16.01 -4.97 -8.60
N GLU A 171 15.84 -6.20 -9.10
CA GLU A 171 15.55 -6.45 -10.51
C GLU A 171 14.16 -5.94 -10.92
N HIS A 172 13.15 -6.08 -10.04
CA HIS A 172 11.83 -5.47 -10.24
C HIS A 172 11.93 -3.96 -10.40
N LEU A 173 12.72 -3.29 -9.54
CA LEU A 173 12.94 -1.85 -9.62
C LEU A 173 13.64 -1.42 -10.91
N ARG A 174 14.64 -2.20 -11.36
CA ARG A 174 15.31 -1.95 -12.65
C ARG A 174 14.34 -2.09 -13.81
N ARG A 175 13.46 -3.09 -13.80
CA ARG A 175 12.45 -3.29 -14.83
C ARG A 175 11.41 -2.17 -14.84
N SER A 176 10.97 -1.71 -13.66
CA SER A 176 10.12 -0.52 -13.55
C SER A 176 10.75 0.73 -14.18
N PHE A 177 12.02 0.99 -13.87
CA PHE A 177 12.74 2.11 -14.47
C PHE A 177 12.90 1.95 -15.98
N ASN A 178 13.34 0.76 -16.42
CA ASN A 178 13.57 0.46 -17.82
C ASN A 178 12.29 0.58 -18.65
N TYR A 179 11.14 0.15 -18.10
CA TYR A 179 9.83 0.28 -18.75
C TYR A 179 9.57 1.72 -19.20
N THR A 180 9.72 2.69 -18.30
CA THR A 180 9.56 4.11 -18.67
C THR A 180 10.56 4.55 -19.74
N THR A 181 11.84 4.16 -19.63
CA THR A 181 12.88 4.58 -20.57
C THR A 181 12.75 3.98 -21.98
N THR A 182 12.10 2.82 -22.11
CA THR A 182 11.85 2.15 -23.40
C THR A 182 10.50 2.53 -24.01
N HIS A 183 9.58 3.11 -23.23
CA HIS A 183 8.25 3.53 -23.67
C HIS A 183 8.15 5.06 -23.78
N LEU A 184 9.00 5.66 -24.61
CA LEU A 184 9.03 7.10 -24.86
C LEU A 184 8.39 7.46 -26.20
N GLY A 185 7.65 8.57 -26.21
CA GLY A 185 7.10 9.16 -27.43
C GLY A 185 8.12 9.96 -28.25
N PRO A 186 7.70 10.59 -29.37
CA PRO A 186 8.57 11.37 -30.25
C PRO A 186 9.34 12.49 -29.54
N HIS A 187 8.73 13.08 -28.50
CA HIS A 187 9.30 14.16 -27.70
C HIS A 187 10.15 13.69 -26.50
N LYS A 188 10.45 12.37 -26.41
CA LYS A 188 11.22 11.77 -25.30
C LYS A 188 10.55 11.89 -23.93
N LEU A 189 9.23 12.04 -23.93
CA LEU A 189 8.39 11.92 -22.73
C LEU A 189 7.78 10.52 -22.66
N PRO A 190 7.50 9.98 -21.46
CA PRO A 190 6.82 8.70 -21.32
C PRO A 190 5.50 8.67 -22.07
N LEU A 191 5.25 7.57 -22.80
CA LEU A 191 3.94 7.29 -23.37
C LEU A 191 2.95 7.08 -22.23
N ILE A 192 1.76 7.67 -22.34
CA ILE A 192 0.73 7.62 -21.30
C ILE A 192 0.09 6.23 -21.13
N GLY A 193 0.10 5.40 -22.16
CA GLY A 193 -0.64 4.12 -22.13
C GLY A 193 -2.15 4.37 -22.10
N ARG A 194 -2.89 3.66 -21.25
CA ARG A 194 -4.34 3.87 -21.05
C ARG A 194 -4.60 5.21 -20.36
N ALA A 195 -3.92 5.43 -19.24
CA ALA A 195 -3.91 6.65 -18.45
C ALA A 195 -2.63 6.70 -17.59
N ASP A 196 -2.35 7.85 -16.98
CA ASP A 196 -1.36 7.98 -15.91
C ASP A 196 -2.06 8.00 -14.53
N TRP A 197 -1.51 8.70 -13.55
CA TRP A 197 -2.12 8.89 -12.23
C TRP A 197 -3.57 9.39 -12.31
N ASN A 198 -3.90 10.19 -13.33
CA ASN A 198 -5.26 10.59 -13.61
C ASN A 198 -5.95 9.53 -14.48
N ASP A 199 -6.64 8.59 -13.84
CA ASP A 199 -7.39 7.51 -14.50
C ASP A 199 -8.43 8.02 -15.53
N CYS A 200 -8.83 9.31 -15.46
CA CYS A 200 -9.77 9.91 -16.41
C CYS A 200 -9.10 10.53 -17.65
N LEU A 201 -7.77 10.65 -17.71
CA LEU A 201 -7.04 11.18 -18.86
C LEU A 201 -6.71 10.05 -19.87
N ASN A 202 -7.70 9.72 -20.71
CA ASN A 202 -7.62 8.61 -21.66
C ASN A 202 -7.39 9.14 -23.09
N LEU A 203 -6.14 9.09 -23.59
CA LEU A 203 -5.75 9.73 -24.86
C LEU A 203 -5.72 8.78 -26.08
N ASN A 204 -5.86 7.48 -25.86
CA ASN A 204 -5.71 6.43 -26.88
C ASN A 204 -7.04 5.74 -27.23
N CYS A 205 -8.16 6.47 -27.21
CA CYS A 205 -9.49 5.92 -27.54
C CYS A 205 -9.66 5.60 -29.03
#